data_AF-A0AAV7W0P8-F1
#
_entry.id   AF-A0AAV7W0P8-F1
#
_cell.length_a   1.000
_cell.length_b   1.000
_cell.length_c   1.000
_cell.angle_alpha   90.00
_cell.angle_beta   90.00
_cell.angle_gamma   90.00
#
_symmetry.space_group_name_H-M   'P 1'
#
loop_
_entity.id
_entity.type
_entity.pdbx_description
1 polymer ?
#
loop_
_entity_poly.entity_id
_entity_poly.type
_entity_poly.pdbx_seq_one_letter_code
_entity_poly.pdbx_strand_id
1 'polypeptide(L)'
;MERYYFGKREQGKDESVEEYITNLRKPAASCKFGTLVDERIRDQFVLKCCSDKIREELWLKDEPPLEEVIIVAKRVEHMLKCVKELSGNKVVSGERTKVEEVVCESSACHLRGDRRERGVLETEKRLRTALTVARERMAGATENKEVNLN
;
A
#
# COMPACT_ATOMS: atom_id res chain seq x y z
N MET A 1 -6.66 18.28 8.73
CA MET A 1 -7.57 17.13 8.68
C MET A 1 -7.78 16.62 7.25
N GLU A 2 -8.07 17.49 6.28
CA GLU A 2 -8.33 17.07 4.89
C GLU A 2 -7.17 16.32 4.22
N ARG A 3 -5.91 16.74 4.45
CA ARG A 3 -4.72 16.02 3.96
C ARG A 3 -4.62 14.58 4.48
N TYR A 4 -5.10 14.34 5.71
CA TYR A 4 -5.16 12.99 6.27
C TYR A 4 -6.21 12.15 5.53
N TYR A 5 -7.39 12.70 5.25
CA TYR A 5 -8.42 12.00 4.46
C TYR A 5 -7.97 11.73 3.02
N PHE A 6 -7.27 12.69 2.39
CA PHE A 6 -6.64 12.49 1.09
C PHE A 6 -5.65 11.32 1.12
N GLY A 7 -4.70 11.31 2.06
CA GLY A 7 -3.69 10.26 2.17
C GLY A 7 -4.25 8.88 2.54
N LYS A 8 -5.37 8.84 3.28
CA LYS A 8 -6.06 7.59 3.65
C LYS A 8 -6.92 7.02 2.52
N ARG A 9 -7.25 7.81 1.48
CA ARG A 9 -8.16 7.37 0.42
C ARG A 9 -7.49 6.30 -0.45
N GLU A 10 -8.19 5.19 -0.67
CA GLU A 10 -7.74 4.06 -1.48
C GLU A 10 -8.83 3.61 -2.45
N GLN A 11 -8.46 3.15 -3.64
CA GLN A 11 -9.43 2.72 -4.65
C GLN A 11 -10.27 1.54 -4.16
N GLY A 12 -11.59 1.65 -4.30
CA GLY A 12 -12.51 0.55 -4.01
C GLY A 12 -12.36 -0.63 -4.98
N LYS A 13 -12.81 -1.83 -4.60
CA LYS A 13 -12.78 -3.02 -5.47
C LYS A 13 -13.62 -2.86 -6.73
N ASP A 14 -14.78 -2.23 -6.57
CA ASP A 14 -15.76 -2.01 -7.63
C ASP A 14 -15.70 -0.57 -8.17
N GLU A 15 -14.71 0.21 -7.73
CA GLU A 15 -14.53 1.60 -8.14
C GLU A 15 -13.64 1.67 -9.39
N SER A 16 -14.16 2.23 -10.47
CA SER A 16 -13.39 2.46 -11.69
C SER A 16 -12.25 3.47 -11.47
N VAL A 17 -11.22 3.39 -12.31
CA VAL A 17 -10.10 4.36 -12.31
C VAL A 17 -10.60 5.80 -12.38
N GLU A 18 -11.59 6.07 -13.24
CA GLU A 18 -12.14 7.42 -13.46
C GLU A 18 -12.90 7.94 -12.22
N GLU A 19 -13.70 7.08 -11.61
CA GLU A 19 -14.43 7.40 -10.39
C GLU A 19 -13.44 7.67 -9.24
N TYR A 20 -12.40 6.85 -9.12
CA TYR A 20 -11.38 7.02 -8.10
C TYR A 20 -10.64 8.36 -8.21
N ILE A 21 -10.18 8.72 -9.42
CA ILE A 21 -9.53 10.02 -9.67
C ILE A 21 -10.48 11.18 -9.36
N THR A 22 -11.75 11.08 -9.77
CA THR A 22 -12.77 12.09 -9.47
C THR A 22 -12.98 12.24 -7.96
N ASN A 23 -12.99 11.13 -7.23
CA ASN A 23 -13.13 11.11 -5.79
C ASN A 23 -11.87 11.57 -5.04
N LEU A 24 -10.68 11.48 -5.65
CA LEU A 24 -9.44 12.06 -5.12
C LEU A 24 -9.39 13.59 -5.31
N ARG A 25 -9.92 14.11 -6.43
CA ARG A 25 -9.96 15.55 -6.71
C ARG A 25 -10.76 16.34 -5.66
N LYS A 26 -11.85 15.76 -5.14
CA LYS A 26 -12.72 16.40 -4.12
C LYS A 26 -11.95 16.80 -2.84
N PRO A 27 -11.28 15.88 -2.10
CA PRO A 27 -10.48 16.24 -0.94
C PRO A 27 -9.17 16.98 -1.31
N ALA A 28 -8.62 16.76 -2.51
CA ALA A 28 -7.40 17.46 -2.94
C ALA A 28 -7.61 18.98 -3.07
N ALA A 29 -8.79 19.41 -3.54
CA ALA A 29 -9.14 20.82 -3.70
C ALA A 29 -9.07 21.61 -2.38
N SER A 30 -9.45 21.00 -1.27
CA SER A 30 -9.48 21.65 0.04
C SER A 30 -8.11 21.60 0.75
N CYS A 31 -7.24 20.66 0.37
CA CYS A 31 -5.92 20.43 0.98
C CYS A 31 -4.86 21.53 0.77
N LYS A 32 -5.17 22.56 -0.03
CA LYS A 32 -4.26 23.67 -0.37
C LYS A 32 -2.90 23.17 -0.89
N PHE A 33 -2.92 22.28 -1.88
CA PHE A 33 -1.70 21.79 -2.52
C PHE A 33 -1.09 22.78 -3.53
N GLY A 34 -1.84 23.83 -3.89
CA GLY A 34 -1.38 24.83 -4.86
C GLY A 34 -1.19 24.19 -6.24
N THR A 35 -0.06 24.47 -6.86
CA THR A 35 0.29 23.94 -8.20
C THR A 35 0.59 22.44 -8.20
N LEU A 36 0.87 21.84 -7.04
CA LEU A 36 1.25 20.43 -6.91
C LEU A 36 0.04 19.48 -6.79
N VAL A 37 -1.18 19.97 -7.03
CA VAL A 37 -2.39 19.16 -6.86
C VAL A 37 -2.38 17.90 -7.73
N ASP A 38 -1.95 18.04 -8.98
CA ASP A 38 -1.93 16.94 -9.93
C ASP A 38 -0.82 15.92 -9.60
N GLU A 39 0.36 16.39 -9.17
CA GLU A 39 1.44 15.54 -8.66
C GLU A 39 0.97 14.73 -7.44
N ARG A 40 0.26 15.38 -6.50
CA ARG A 40 -0.25 14.70 -5.31
C ARG A 40 -1.30 13.65 -5.64
N ILE A 41 -2.19 13.94 -6.58
CA ILE A 41 -3.19 12.98 -7.05
C ILE A 41 -2.51 11.80 -7.74
N ARG A 42 -1.51 12.07 -8.59
CA ARG A 42 -0.70 11.04 -9.26
C ARG A 42 -0.04 10.11 -8.23
N ASP A 43 0.68 10.68 -7.27
CA ASP A 43 1.42 9.90 -6.28
C ASP A 43 0.47 9.05 -5.43
N GLN A 44 -0.66 9.64 -5.01
CA GLN A 44 -1.71 8.92 -4.26
C GLN A 44 -2.34 7.80 -5.11
N PHE A 45 -2.55 8.05 -6.40
CA PHE A 45 -3.09 7.05 -7.32
C PHE A 45 -2.14 5.85 -7.45
N VAL A 46 -0.85 6.07 -7.71
CA VAL A 46 0.15 5.00 -7.84
C VAL A 46 0.25 4.18 -6.54
N LEU A 47 0.22 4.85 -5.39
CA LEU A 47 0.33 4.19 -4.08
C LEU A 47 -0.90 3.35 -3.71
N LYS A 48 -2.10 3.78 -4.11
CA LYS A 48 -3.37 3.26 -3.57
C LYS A 48 -4.35 2.75 -4.63
N CYS A 49 -3.91 2.60 -5.89
CA CYS A 49 -4.68 1.89 -6.90
C CYS A 49 -4.86 0.42 -6.53
N CYS A 50 -6.00 -0.17 -6.91
CA CYS A 50 -6.32 -1.56 -6.58
C CYS A 50 -5.61 -2.57 -7.49
N SER A 51 -5.22 -2.16 -8.71
CA SER A 51 -4.60 -3.03 -9.71
C SER A 51 -3.07 -2.92 -9.69
N ASP A 52 -2.43 -4.04 -9.36
CA ASP A 52 -0.97 -4.13 -9.40
C ASP A 52 -0.42 -4.02 -10.83
N LYS A 53 -1.20 -4.47 -11.84
CA LYS A 53 -0.83 -4.33 -13.26
C LYS A 53 -0.75 -2.88 -13.70
N ILE A 54 -1.68 -2.04 -13.23
CA ILE A 54 -1.60 -0.60 -13.47
C ILE A 54 -0.33 -0.04 -12.82
N ARG A 55 -0.01 -0.48 -11.60
CA ARG A 55 1.17 -0.01 -10.88
C ARG A 55 2.49 -0.41 -11.57
N GLU A 56 2.59 -1.65 -12.04
CA GLU A 56 3.74 -2.17 -12.80
C GLU A 56 3.97 -1.34 -14.08
N GLU A 57 2.93 -1.11 -14.87
CA GLU A 57 3.01 -0.31 -16.11
C GLU A 57 3.43 1.14 -15.86
N LEU A 58 3.02 1.71 -14.72
CA LEU A 58 3.38 3.08 -14.34
C LEU A 58 4.81 3.17 -13.80
N TRP A 59 5.32 2.13 -13.13
CA TRP A 59 6.71 2.09 -12.65
C TRP A 59 7.74 1.98 -13.78
N LEU A 60 7.33 1.48 -14.95
CA LEU A 60 8.17 1.43 -16.15
C LEU A 60 8.31 2.79 -16.84
N LYS A 61 7.50 3.78 -16.46
CA LYS A 61 7.52 5.13 -17.05
C LYS A 61 8.28 6.10 -16.15
N ASP A 62 9.10 6.94 -16.76
CA ASP A 62 9.82 8.00 -16.05
C ASP A 62 8.89 9.18 -15.75
N GLU A 63 8.48 9.30 -14.49
CA GLU A 63 7.69 10.41 -13.91
C GLU A 63 6.54 10.95 -14.80
N PRO A 64 5.56 10.11 -15.21
CA PRO A 64 4.50 10.56 -16.11
C PRO A 64 3.63 11.66 -15.48
N PRO A 65 3.12 12.63 -16.28
CA PRO A 65 2.12 13.58 -15.83
C PRO A 65 0.80 12.86 -15.50
N LEU A 66 -0.05 13.50 -14.68
CA LEU A 66 -1.32 12.91 -14.23
C LEU A 66 -2.20 12.43 -15.41
N GLU A 67 -2.25 13.20 -16.48
CA GLU A 67 -3.04 12.85 -17.68
C GLU A 67 -2.57 11.54 -18.30
N GLU A 68 -1.26 11.34 -18.43
CA GLU A 68 -0.69 10.10 -18.96
C GLU A 68 -0.97 8.92 -18.05
N VAL A 69 -0.89 9.13 -16.72
CA VAL A 69 -1.26 8.10 -15.74
C VAL A 69 -2.71 7.64 -15.92
N ILE A 70 -3.64 8.57 -16.13
CA ILE A 70 -5.05 8.26 -16.36
C ILE A 70 -5.22 7.44 -17.66
N ILE A 71 -4.56 7.83 -18.75
CA ILE A 71 -4.62 7.12 -20.03
C ILE A 71 -4.13 5.68 -19.89
N VAL A 72 -2.97 5.49 -19.26
CA VAL A 72 -2.37 4.16 -19.04
C VAL A 72 -3.27 3.31 -18.16
N ALA A 73 -3.77 3.88 -17.06
CA ALA A 73 -4.64 3.19 -16.13
C ALA A 73 -5.97 2.75 -16.79
N LYS A 74 -6.62 3.63 -17.56
CA LYS A 74 -7.85 3.29 -18.31
C LYS A 74 -7.60 2.20 -19.34
N ARG A 75 -6.46 2.25 -20.07
CA ARG A 75 -6.08 1.23 -21.05
C ARG A 75 -5.94 -0.15 -20.40
N VAL A 76 -5.23 -0.21 -19.27
CA VAL A 76 -5.01 -1.47 -18.54
C VAL A 76 -6.31 -1.96 -17.91
N GLU A 77 -7.13 -1.10 -17.32
CA GLU A 77 -8.45 -1.45 -16.79
C GLU A 77 -9.35 -2.06 -17.87
N HIS A 78 -9.40 -1.44 -19.05
CA HIS A 78 -10.14 -1.95 -20.20
C HIS A 78 -9.62 -3.32 -20.65
N MET A 79 -8.30 -3.47 -20.80
CA MET A 79 -7.68 -4.75 -21.16
C MET A 79 -8.03 -5.86 -20.16
N LEU A 80 -7.92 -5.59 -18.86
CA LEU A 80 -8.26 -6.56 -17.81
C LEU A 80 -9.75 -6.92 -17.84
N LYS A 81 -10.62 -5.96 -18.14
CA LYS A 81 -12.05 -6.22 -18.32
C LYS A 81 -12.32 -7.10 -19.53
N CYS A 82 -11.74 -6.80 -20.70
CA CYS A 82 -11.89 -7.62 -21.89
C CYS A 82 -11.37 -9.05 -21.70
N VAL A 83 -10.22 -9.23 -21.04
CA VAL A 83 -9.67 -10.56 -20.76
C VAL A 83 -10.62 -11.38 -19.89
N LYS A 84 -11.24 -10.77 -18.87
CA LYS A 84 -12.25 -11.44 -18.05
C LYS A 84 -13.46 -11.88 -18.88
N GLU A 85 -13.98 -11.01 -19.73
CA GLU A 85 -15.12 -11.32 -20.62
C GLU A 85 -14.78 -12.44 -21.62
N LEU A 86 -13.58 -12.43 -22.19
CA LEU A 86 -13.11 -13.48 -23.10
C LEU A 86 -12.91 -14.82 -22.40
N SER A 87 -12.44 -14.83 -21.14
CA SER A 87 -12.29 -16.07 -20.36
C SER A 87 -13.62 -16.76 -20.02
N GLY A 88 -14.74 -16.02 -20.06
CA GLY A 88 -16.10 -16.54 -19.92
C GLY A 88 -16.61 -17.32 -21.15
N ASN A 89 -15.98 -17.11 -22.31
CA ASN A 89 -16.26 -17.84 -23.55
C ASN A 89 -15.06 -18.70 -23.94
N LYS A 90 -15.12 -20.02 -23.69
CA LYS A 90 -14.11 -20.94 -24.25
C LYS A 90 -14.17 -20.93 -25.78
N VAL A 91 -13.27 -20.19 -26.42
CA VAL A 91 -12.86 -20.45 -27.80
C VAL A 91 -11.37 -20.77 -27.81
N VAL A 92 -11.06 -21.95 -28.32
CA VAL A 92 -9.72 -22.53 -28.47
C VAL A 92 -9.02 -21.89 -29.67
N SER A 93 -7.83 -21.30 -29.44
CA SER A 93 -6.56 -21.60 -30.15
C SER A 93 -5.59 -20.41 -30.04
N GLY A 94 -4.36 -20.66 -29.59
CA GLY A 94 -3.22 -19.74 -29.73
C GLY A 94 -2.49 -19.42 -28.42
N GLU A 95 -1.39 -20.13 -28.19
CA GLU A 95 -0.30 -19.90 -27.21
C GLU A 95 -0.66 -19.40 -25.79
N ARG A 96 -0.57 -20.34 -24.83
CA ARG A 96 -0.60 -20.07 -23.38
C ARG A 96 0.66 -19.35 -22.96
N THR A 97 0.61 -18.04 -22.76
CA THR A 97 1.33 -17.47 -21.62
C THR A 97 0.50 -17.79 -20.37
N LYS A 98 1.14 -18.33 -19.32
CA LYS A 98 0.49 -18.50 -18.02
C LYS A 98 0.12 -17.11 -17.52
N VAL A 99 -1.09 -16.64 -17.81
CA VAL A 99 -1.65 -15.49 -17.11
C VAL A 99 -2.16 -16.06 -15.80
N GLU A 100 -1.33 -15.97 -14.76
CA GLU A 100 -1.84 -16.09 -13.40
C GLU A 100 -2.97 -15.07 -13.27
N GLU A 101 -4.16 -15.59 -12.99
CA GLU A 101 -5.32 -14.82 -12.64
C GLU A 101 -4.97 -13.98 -11.41
N VAL A 102 -4.55 -12.72 -11.61
CA VAL A 102 -4.37 -11.76 -10.53
C VAL A 102 -5.75 -11.21 -10.18
N VAL A 103 -6.59 -12.08 -9.62
CA VAL A 103 -7.71 -11.63 -8.82
C VAL A 103 -7.13 -11.25 -7.46
N CYS A 104 -7.51 -10.07 -6.97
CA CYS A 104 -7.30 -9.73 -5.57
C CYS A 104 -8.25 -10.60 -4.71
N GLU A 105 -7.99 -11.91 -4.65
CA GLU A 105 -8.68 -12.89 -3.78
C GLU A 105 -8.20 -12.80 -2.33
N SER A 106 -7.29 -11.86 -2.06
CA SER A 106 -7.04 -11.48 -0.69
C SER A 106 -8.28 -10.74 -0.18
N SER A 107 -9.02 -11.38 0.73
CA SER A 107 -10.00 -10.74 1.65
C SER A 107 -9.40 -9.59 2.49
N ALA A 108 -8.18 -9.15 2.18
CA ALA A 108 -7.39 -8.13 2.85
C ALA A 108 -7.54 -6.72 2.27
N CYS A 109 -8.48 -6.47 1.36
CA CYS A 109 -8.83 -5.10 0.93
C CYS A 109 -9.51 -4.26 2.03
N HIS A 110 -9.76 -4.82 3.22
CA HIS A 110 -10.40 -4.13 4.34
C HIS A 110 -9.44 -3.50 5.35
N LEU A 111 -8.12 -3.65 5.22
CA LEU A 111 -7.18 -3.10 6.20
C LEU A 111 -5.85 -2.70 5.56
N ARG A 112 -5.82 -1.56 4.88
CA ARG A 112 -4.61 -0.72 4.88
C ARG A 112 -4.72 0.37 5.97
N GLY A 113 -5.16 -0.08 7.14
CA GLY A 113 -4.77 0.43 8.44
C GLY A 113 -3.98 -0.67 9.14
N ASP A 114 -2.66 -0.49 9.18
CA ASP A 114 -1.79 -0.97 10.25
C ASP A 114 -1.71 -2.50 10.56
N ARG A 115 -0.76 -3.19 9.89
CA ARG A 115 -0.27 -4.51 10.33
C ARG A 115 1.25 -4.68 10.26
N ARG A 116 2.01 -3.60 10.09
CA ARG A 116 3.48 -3.61 10.25
C ARG A 116 3.95 -2.97 11.55
N GLU A 117 3.18 -2.08 12.20
CA GLU A 117 3.65 -1.45 13.44
C GLU A 117 3.41 -2.32 14.68
N ARG A 118 2.37 -3.17 14.73
CA ARG A 118 2.14 -4.06 15.90
C ARG A 118 3.24 -5.10 16.12
N GLY A 119 3.85 -5.62 15.05
CA GLY A 119 4.99 -6.53 15.16
C GLY A 119 6.23 -5.81 15.72
N VAL A 120 6.46 -4.58 15.26
CA VAL A 120 7.59 -3.74 15.68
C VAL A 120 7.41 -3.25 17.14
N LEU A 121 6.19 -2.87 17.54
CA LEU A 121 5.91 -2.44 18.92
C LEU A 121 6.04 -3.58 19.93
N GLU A 122 5.66 -4.80 19.56
CA GLU A 122 5.76 -5.99 20.42
C GLU A 122 7.21 -6.48 20.54
N THR A 123 7.98 -6.45 19.44
CA THR A 123 9.42 -6.75 19.50
C THR A 123 10.17 -5.66 20.27
N GLU A 124 9.86 -4.37 20.09
CA GLU A 124 10.43 -3.28 20.88
C GLU A 124 10.10 -3.42 22.37
N LYS A 125 8.85 -3.73 22.74
CA LYS A 125 8.47 -3.98 24.14
C LYS A 125 9.23 -5.15 24.75
N ARG A 126 9.44 -6.23 24.00
CA ARG A 126 10.23 -7.39 24.44
C ARG A 126 11.70 -7.05 24.62
N LEU A 127 12.30 -6.32 23.68
CA LEU A 127 13.69 -5.84 23.78
C LEU A 127 13.86 -4.88 24.97
N ARG A 128 12.91 -3.97 25.21
CA ARG A 128 12.96 -3.03 26.34
C ARG A 128 12.87 -3.75 27.68
N THR A 129 11.98 -4.73 27.80
CA THR A 129 11.82 -5.54 29.01
C THR A 129 13.08 -6.39 29.27
N ALA A 130 13.63 -7.03 28.22
CA ALA A 130 14.87 -7.80 28.34
C ALA A 130 16.06 -6.93 28.77
N LEU A 131 16.16 -5.69 28.29
CA LEU A 131 17.21 -4.75 28.69
C LEU A 131 17.09 -4.35 30.18
N THR A 132 15.88 -4.14 30.68
CA THR A 132 15.63 -3.82 32.10
C THR A 132 16.03 -5.00 32.99
N VAL A 133 15.60 -6.22 32.65
CA VAL A 133 15.97 -7.43 33.41
C VAL A 133 17.48 -7.67 33.39
N ALA A 134 18.16 -7.41 32.28
CA ALA A 134 19.61 -7.51 32.21
C ALA A 134 20.30 -6.48 33.13
N ARG A 135 19.79 -5.24 33.22
CA ARG A 135 20.33 -4.22 34.13
C ARG A 135 20.14 -4.59 35.61
N GLU A 136 18.97 -5.11 35.99
CA GLU A 136 18.69 -5.56 37.36
C GLU A 136 19.58 -6.74 37.76
N ARG A 137 19.81 -7.70 36.85
CA ARG A 137 20.75 -8.81 37.08
C ARG A 137 22.18 -8.37 37.25
N MET A 138 22.62 -7.36 36.49
CA MET A 138 23.97 -6.79 36.64
C MET A 138 24.12 -6.01 37.95
N ALA A 139 23.06 -5.33 38.42
CA ALA A 139 23.04 -4.67 39.74
C ALA A 139 23.06 -5.67 40.91
N GLY A 140 22.34 -6.79 40.81
CA GLY A 140 22.42 -7.88 41.81
C GLY A 140 23.76 -8.61 41.82
N ALA A 141 24.49 -8.61 40.70
CA ALA A 141 25.84 -9.17 40.61
C ALA A 141 26.91 -8.27 41.27
N THR A 142 26.65 -6.97 41.41
CA THR A 142 27.54 -6.06 42.16
C THR A 142 27.36 -6.18 43.67
N GLU A 143 26.15 -6.48 44.17
CA GLU A 143 25.88 -6.66 45.60
C GLU A 143 26.44 -7.98 46.16
N ASN A 144 26.42 -9.08 45.38
CA ASN A 144 26.96 -10.37 45.81
C ASN A 144 28.50 -10.46 45.83
N LYS A 145 29.21 -9.43 45.35
CA LYS A 145 30.68 -9.34 45.47
C LYS A 145 31.16 -8.65 46.75
N GLU A 146 30.31 -7.88 47.43
CA GLU A 146 30.69 -7.22 48.69
C GLU A 146 30.48 -8.12 49.93
N VAL A 147 29.71 -9.20 49.82
CA VAL A 147 29.46 -10.12 50.95
C VAL A 147 30.56 -11.19 51.13
N ASN A 148 31.53 -11.29 50.21
CA ASN A 148 32.54 -12.36 50.22
C ASN A 148 33.98 -11.85 50.37
N LEU A 149 34.16 -10.74 51.09
CA LEU A 149 35.48 -10.14 51.41
C LEU A 149 35.65 -9.78 52.90
N ASN A 150 34.80 -10.30 53.80
CA ASN A 150 35.01 -10.22 55.25
C ASN A 150 35.34 -11.58 55.85
#